data_AF-A0A6A6RT34-F1
#
_entry.id   AF-A0A6A6RT34-F1
#
_cell.length_a   1.000
_cell.length_b   1.000
_cell.length_c   1.000
_cell.angle_alpha   90.00
_cell.angle_beta   90.00
_cell.angle_gamma   90.00
#
_symmetry.space_group_name_H-M   'P 1'
#
loop_
_entity.id
_entity.type
_entity.pdbx_description
1 polymer ?
#
loop_
_entity_poly.entity_id
_entity_poly.type
_entity_poly.pdbx_seq_one_letter_code
_entity_poly.pdbx_strand_id
1 'polypeptide(L)'
;MDFWREKGMPFPARADGVIAIDSCDAEGRPSSFNPRGSIYRPRFVALGESVRSAFPTTLFDDREDSGYKRTSGNSVATPIAAGIAGLILEFSRQKPLCLERSIEGKLKTVRGIKRLFTEQLSVDPVRQESDTFFVLDINKLFYCTDEFDDGGDWRETKNGRQPPRLKAALKIVESLKNEFSDSIGDVMVREIRKEWMMKYGES
;
A
#
# COMPACT_ATOMS: atom_id res chain seq x y z
N MET A 1 15.28 6.43 -27.32
CA MET A 1 13.88 6.79 -27.67
C MET A 1 13.04 5.55 -27.42
N ASP A 2 12.24 5.56 -26.36
CA ASP A 2 11.66 4.36 -25.77
C ASP A 2 10.36 3.94 -26.48
N PHE A 3 10.45 2.83 -27.21
CA PHE A 3 9.37 2.21 -28.00
C PHE A 3 8.03 2.03 -27.26
N TRP A 4 8.05 1.97 -25.92
CA TRP A 4 6.85 1.75 -25.10
C TRP A 4 6.06 3.03 -24.78
N ARG A 5 6.67 4.22 -24.90
CA ARG A 5 5.99 5.49 -24.57
C ARG A 5 4.88 5.83 -25.57
N GLU A 6 4.99 5.36 -26.82
CA GLU A 6 4.05 5.67 -27.90
C GLU A 6 2.84 4.72 -28.00
N LYS A 7 2.94 3.49 -27.47
CA LYS A 7 1.91 2.44 -27.66
C LYS A 7 0.86 2.34 -26.53
N GLY A 8 0.94 3.21 -25.52
CA GLY A 8 0.05 3.18 -24.37
C GLY A 8 0.31 1.99 -23.44
N MET A 9 -0.57 1.79 -22.45
CA MET A 9 -0.36 0.79 -21.41
C MET A 9 -0.40 -0.65 -21.96
N PRO A 10 0.66 -1.46 -21.76
CA PRO A 10 0.72 -2.82 -22.30
C PRO A 10 -0.18 -3.79 -21.53
N PHE A 11 -0.46 -4.95 -22.14
CA PHE A 11 -0.97 -6.10 -21.39
C PHE A 11 0.16 -6.70 -20.53
N PRO A 12 -0.08 -7.14 -19.28
CA PRO A 12 -1.39 -7.23 -18.61
C PRO A 12 -1.85 -5.94 -17.93
N ALA A 13 -0.99 -4.92 -17.77
CA ALA A 13 -1.28 -3.71 -17.00
C ALA A 13 -2.59 -2.98 -17.41
N ARG A 14 -3.00 -3.05 -18.68
CA ARG A 14 -4.27 -2.47 -19.15
C ARG A 14 -5.55 -3.24 -18.76
N ALA A 15 -5.45 -4.46 -18.24
CA ALA A 15 -6.60 -5.30 -17.94
C ALA A 15 -7.32 -4.86 -16.65
N ASP A 16 -8.64 -5.05 -16.56
CA ASP A 16 -9.43 -4.66 -15.38
C ASP A 16 -9.14 -5.52 -14.14
N GLY A 17 -8.71 -6.76 -14.36
CA GLY A 17 -8.41 -7.71 -13.29
C GLY A 17 -7.03 -7.52 -12.65
N VAL A 18 -6.32 -6.43 -12.94
CA VAL A 18 -5.00 -6.14 -12.35
C VAL A 18 -4.91 -4.73 -11.82
N ILE A 19 -3.94 -4.50 -10.94
CA ILE A 19 -3.53 -3.16 -10.49
C ILE A 19 -2.26 -2.81 -11.26
N ALA A 20 -2.35 -1.83 -12.16
CA ALA A 20 -1.19 -1.33 -12.89
C ALA A 20 -0.33 -0.46 -11.96
N ILE A 21 0.99 -0.71 -11.98
CA ILE A 21 1.98 0.02 -11.19
C ILE A 21 3.02 0.60 -12.13
N ASP A 22 3.15 1.92 -12.07
CA ASP A 22 4.20 2.68 -12.73
C ASP A 22 5.35 2.99 -11.77
N SER A 23 6.47 3.45 -12.32
CA SER A 23 7.67 3.80 -11.56
C SER A 23 7.68 5.28 -11.15
N CYS A 24 8.26 5.58 -10.00
CA CYS A 24 8.68 6.93 -9.61
C CYS A 24 10.11 6.94 -9.07
N ASP A 25 10.70 8.12 -9.02
CA ASP A 25 11.99 8.38 -8.36
C ASP A 25 11.85 8.46 -6.83
N ALA A 26 12.97 8.76 -6.15
CA ALA A 26 13.05 8.85 -4.70
C ALA A 26 12.21 10.01 -4.12
N GLU A 27 11.92 11.03 -4.92
CA GLU A 27 11.07 12.16 -4.55
C GLU A 27 9.58 11.92 -4.89
N GLY A 28 9.23 10.73 -5.40
CA GLY A 28 7.86 10.40 -5.79
C GLY A 28 7.44 10.98 -7.14
N ARG A 29 8.37 11.52 -7.95
CA ARG A 29 8.06 12.03 -9.28
C ARG A 29 7.96 10.86 -10.26
N PRO A 30 6.90 10.77 -11.09
CA PRO A 30 6.76 9.66 -12.02
C PRO A 30 7.91 9.62 -13.04
N SER A 31 8.37 8.40 -13.30
CA SER A 31 9.47 8.15 -14.22
C SER A 31 9.14 8.56 -15.66
N SER A 32 10.12 9.14 -16.35
CA SER A 32 9.96 9.62 -17.74
C SER A 32 9.70 8.52 -18.77
N PHE A 33 10.08 7.28 -18.44
CA PHE A 33 9.86 6.08 -19.25
C PHE A 33 8.50 5.42 -19.02
N ASN A 34 7.68 5.92 -18.09
CA ASN A 34 6.35 5.39 -17.87
C ASN A 34 5.52 5.47 -19.16
N PRO A 35 4.70 4.45 -19.48
CA PRO A 35 3.77 4.53 -20.60
C PRO A 35 2.86 5.75 -20.47
N ARG A 36 2.43 6.33 -21.60
CA ARG A 36 1.38 7.35 -21.58
C ARG A 36 0.09 6.76 -21.00
N GLY A 37 -0.53 7.53 -20.11
CA GLY A 37 -1.72 7.08 -19.41
C GLY A 37 -2.98 7.15 -20.25
N SER A 38 -4.06 6.67 -19.62
CA SER A 38 -5.41 6.95 -20.03
C SER A 38 -6.02 7.86 -18.97
N ILE A 39 -6.69 8.94 -19.38
CA ILE A 39 -7.40 9.87 -18.48
C ILE A 39 -8.48 9.18 -17.62
N TYR A 40 -8.87 7.96 -17.96
CA TYR A 40 -9.98 7.24 -17.33
C TYR A 40 -9.55 6.27 -16.22
N ARG A 41 -8.25 6.13 -15.91
CA ARG A 41 -7.78 5.18 -14.89
C ARG A 41 -6.78 5.81 -13.93
N PRO A 42 -6.92 5.55 -12.61
CA PRO A 42 -5.92 5.97 -11.65
C PRO A 42 -4.58 5.29 -11.94
N ARG A 43 -3.49 6.06 -11.89
CA ARG A 43 -2.12 5.62 -12.12
C ARG A 43 -1.42 5.50 -10.77
N PHE A 44 -1.23 4.29 -10.26
CA PHE A 44 -0.44 4.11 -9.04
C PHE A 44 1.04 4.05 -9.38
N VAL A 45 1.87 4.75 -8.63
CA VAL A 45 3.32 4.68 -8.75
C VAL A 45 3.95 4.22 -7.45
N ALA A 46 5.01 3.43 -7.57
CA ALA A 46 5.88 3.08 -6.46
C ALA A 46 7.34 3.36 -6.86
N LEU A 47 8.22 3.42 -5.86
CA LEU A 47 9.66 3.60 -6.09
C LEU A 47 10.15 2.55 -7.09
N GLY A 48 10.68 3.01 -8.21
CA GLY A 48 11.12 2.12 -9.28
C GLY A 48 12.39 2.59 -9.96
N GLU A 49 13.02 3.68 -9.51
CA GLU A 49 14.30 4.14 -10.01
C GLU A 49 15.44 3.86 -9.02
N SER A 50 16.57 3.39 -9.54
CA SER A 50 17.82 3.16 -8.80
C SER A 50 17.66 2.27 -7.54
N VAL A 51 16.71 1.34 -7.58
CA VAL A 51 16.42 0.44 -6.47
C VAL A 51 17.47 -0.66 -6.42
N ARG A 52 18.15 -0.79 -5.28
CA ARG A 52 19.10 -1.87 -5.02
C ARG A 52 18.33 -3.15 -4.72
N SER A 53 18.62 -4.21 -5.48
CA SER A 53 17.99 -5.53 -5.32
C SER A 53 19.01 -6.65 -5.49
N ALA A 54 18.65 -7.87 -5.09
CA ALA A 54 19.49 -9.04 -5.31
C ALA A 54 19.67 -9.30 -6.82
N PHE A 55 20.90 -9.61 -7.23
CA PHE A 55 21.26 -9.84 -8.62
C PHE A 55 22.18 -11.05 -8.76
N PRO A 56 22.10 -11.84 -9.84
CA PRO A 56 22.96 -13.00 -10.02
C PRO A 56 24.45 -12.62 -9.98
N THR A 57 25.21 -13.27 -9.11
CA THR A 57 26.67 -13.04 -8.96
C THR A 57 27.46 -13.35 -10.22
N THR A 58 26.92 -14.18 -11.11
CA THR A 58 27.52 -14.55 -12.40
C THR A 58 27.35 -13.49 -13.49
N LEU A 59 26.45 -12.51 -13.30
CA LEU A 59 26.18 -11.42 -14.25
C LEU A 59 26.67 -10.07 -13.72
N PHE A 60 27.51 -10.11 -12.69
CA PHE A 60 27.99 -8.95 -11.96
C PHE A 60 28.94 -8.08 -12.80
N ASP A 61 28.87 -6.77 -12.57
CA ASP A 61 29.76 -5.75 -13.13
C ASP A 61 30.55 -5.13 -11.96
N ASP A 62 31.84 -4.89 -12.14
CA ASP A 62 32.82 -4.48 -11.09
C ASP A 62 32.49 -3.14 -10.38
N ARG A 63 31.39 -2.49 -10.75
CA ARG A 63 30.96 -1.17 -10.27
C ARG A 63 30.02 -1.19 -9.07
N GLU A 64 29.52 -2.36 -8.65
CA GLU A 64 28.59 -2.48 -7.52
C GLU A 64 29.06 -3.54 -6.51
N ASP A 65 28.29 -3.86 -5.46
CA ASP A 65 28.63 -4.96 -4.55
C ASP A 65 28.21 -6.31 -5.16
N SER A 66 29.07 -7.33 -5.09
CA SER A 66 28.75 -8.67 -5.61
C SER A 66 27.42 -9.19 -5.05
N GLY A 67 26.54 -9.64 -5.95
CA GLY A 67 25.20 -10.15 -5.59
C GLY A 67 24.10 -9.10 -5.51
N TYR A 68 24.40 -7.82 -5.78
CA TYR A 68 23.42 -6.75 -5.79
C TYR A 68 23.51 -5.91 -7.06
N LYS A 69 22.37 -5.36 -7.48
CA LYS A 69 22.34 -4.38 -8.57
C LYS A 69 21.31 -3.29 -8.34
N ARG A 70 21.64 -2.05 -8.69
CA ARG A 70 20.63 -0.97 -8.82
C ARG A 70 20.00 -1.01 -10.20
N THR A 71 18.68 -1.12 -10.23
CA THR A 71 17.91 -1.15 -11.49
C THR A 71 16.75 -0.17 -11.45
N SER A 72 16.31 0.25 -12.63
CA SER A 72 15.17 1.15 -12.80
C SER A 72 14.13 0.53 -13.73
N GLY A 73 12.84 0.70 -13.44
CA GLY A 73 11.75 0.30 -14.31
C GLY A 73 10.44 -0.04 -13.60
N ASN A 74 9.35 -0.16 -14.35
CA ASN A 74 8.06 -0.61 -13.81
C ASN A 74 8.12 -2.04 -13.27
N SER A 75 9.01 -2.88 -13.83
CA SER A 75 9.32 -4.22 -13.31
C SER A 75 9.96 -4.21 -11.92
N VAL A 76 10.49 -3.06 -11.49
CA VAL A 76 11.05 -2.82 -10.14
C VAL A 76 9.98 -2.26 -9.20
N ALA A 77 9.17 -1.31 -9.66
CA ALA A 77 8.08 -0.73 -8.87
C ALA A 77 6.97 -1.75 -8.54
N THR A 78 6.64 -2.62 -9.49
CA THR A 78 5.57 -3.63 -9.34
C THR A 78 5.74 -4.54 -8.13
N PRO A 79 6.89 -5.24 -7.92
CA PRO A 79 7.08 -6.07 -6.74
C PRO A 79 7.08 -5.29 -5.42
N ILE A 80 7.46 -4.01 -5.41
CA ILE A 80 7.36 -3.16 -4.21
C ILE A 80 5.89 -2.93 -3.85
N ALA A 81 5.06 -2.52 -4.82
CA ALA A 81 3.63 -2.36 -4.59
C ALA A 81 2.95 -3.68 -4.19
N ALA A 82 3.36 -4.81 -4.78
CA ALA A 82 2.89 -6.13 -4.38
C ALA A 82 3.31 -6.47 -2.94
N GLY A 83 4.52 -6.09 -2.52
CA GLY A 83 4.98 -6.21 -1.14
C GLY A 83 4.13 -5.39 -0.17
N ILE A 84 3.79 -4.14 -0.52
CA ILE A 84 2.87 -3.30 0.26
C ILE A 84 1.50 -3.98 0.43
N ALA A 85 0.92 -4.50 -0.66
CA ALA A 85 -0.34 -5.25 -0.59
C ALA A 85 -0.22 -6.53 0.25
N GLY A 86 0.91 -7.23 0.16
CA GLY A 86 1.23 -8.39 1.01
C GLY A 86 1.25 -8.04 2.50
N LEU A 87 1.88 -6.92 2.86
CA LEU A 87 1.89 -6.43 4.25
C LEU A 87 0.50 -6.07 4.76
N ILE A 88 -0.36 -5.47 3.93
CA ILE A 88 -1.76 -5.20 4.27
C ILE A 88 -2.52 -6.50 4.52
N LEU A 89 -2.36 -7.50 3.65
CA LEU A 89 -2.99 -8.80 3.82
C LEU A 89 -2.51 -9.51 5.09
N GLU A 90 -1.21 -9.46 5.36
CA GLU A 90 -0.64 -10.01 6.59
C GLU A 90 -1.20 -9.30 7.82
N PHE A 91 -1.28 -7.97 7.80
CA PHE A 91 -1.86 -7.19 8.88
C PHE A 91 -3.34 -7.53 9.14
N SER A 92 -4.11 -7.84 8.09
CA SER A 92 -5.52 -8.24 8.21
C SER A 92 -5.74 -9.52 9.02
N ARG A 93 -4.70 -10.37 9.14
CA ARG A 93 -4.73 -11.61 9.94
C ARG A 93 -4.39 -11.38 11.40
N GLN A 94 -3.98 -10.17 11.76
CA GLN A 94 -3.61 -9.81 13.11
C GLN A 94 -4.73 -8.99 13.78
N LYS A 95 -4.72 -8.94 15.11
CA LYS A 95 -5.68 -8.10 15.83
C LYS A 95 -5.39 -6.60 15.58
N PRO A 96 -6.44 -5.77 15.43
CA PRO A 96 -7.84 -6.14 15.63
C PRO A 96 -8.57 -6.61 14.36
N LEU A 97 -8.00 -6.47 13.15
CA LEU A 97 -8.71 -6.79 11.90
C LEU A 97 -9.21 -8.23 11.82
N CYS A 98 -8.45 -9.20 12.35
CA CYS A 98 -8.84 -10.60 12.30
C CYS A 98 -10.07 -10.95 13.16
N LEU A 99 -10.56 -10.03 14.00
CA LEU A 99 -11.82 -10.18 14.71
C LEU A 99 -13.02 -10.26 13.75
N GLU A 100 -12.87 -9.79 12.51
CA GLU A 100 -13.87 -9.94 11.46
C GLU A 100 -13.26 -10.53 10.17
N ARG A 101 -13.43 -11.84 9.97
CA ARG A 101 -12.88 -12.59 8.82
C ARG A 101 -13.29 -12.05 7.45
N SER A 102 -14.42 -11.35 7.36
CA SER A 102 -14.91 -10.78 6.09
C SER A 102 -13.90 -9.79 5.49
N ILE A 103 -13.14 -9.08 6.34
CA ILE A 103 -12.18 -8.04 5.96
C ILE A 103 -11.08 -8.62 5.08
N GLU A 104 -10.42 -9.70 5.50
CA GLU A 104 -9.38 -10.36 4.69
C GLU A 104 -9.96 -10.80 3.34
N GLY A 105 -11.20 -11.32 3.32
CA GLY A 105 -11.88 -11.71 2.08
C GLY A 105 -12.05 -10.55 1.10
N LYS A 106 -12.34 -9.33 1.58
CA LYS A 106 -12.43 -8.14 0.73
C LYS A 106 -11.07 -7.63 0.27
N LEU A 107 -10.07 -7.66 1.17
CA LEU A 107 -8.69 -7.27 0.84
C LEU A 107 -8.03 -8.20 -0.18
N LYS A 108 -8.44 -9.47 -0.27
CA LYS A 108 -7.95 -10.38 -1.32
C LYS A 108 -8.44 -10.02 -2.73
N THR A 109 -9.35 -9.07 -2.87
CA THR A 109 -9.86 -8.64 -4.18
C THR A 109 -9.06 -7.47 -4.74
N VAL A 110 -8.96 -7.38 -6.06
CA VAL A 110 -8.37 -6.21 -6.77
C VAL A 110 -9.05 -4.92 -6.34
N ARG A 111 -10.38 -4.93 -6.21
CA ARG A 111 -11.17 -3.77 -5.76
C ARG A 111 -10.76 -3.31 -4.36
N GLY A 112 -10.59 -4.25 -3.42
CA GLY A 112 -10.21 -3.94 -2.04
C GLY A 112 -8.83 -3.29 -1.93
N ILE A 113 -7.80 -3.89 -2.54
CA ILE A 113 -6.45 -3.29 -2.53
C ILE A 113 -6.42 -1.97 -3.30
N LYS A 114 -7.07 -1.89 -4.46
CA LYS A 114 -7.13 -0.67 -5.26
C LYS A 114 -7.80 0.47 -4.49
N ARG A 115 -8.83 0.18 -3.69
CA ARG A 115 -9.46 1.18 -2.81
C ARG A 115 -8.48 1.71 -1.77
N LEU A 116 -7.77 0.83 -1.06
CA LEU A 116 -6.76 1.25 -0.08
C LEU A 116 -5.63 2.04 -0.71
N PHE A 117 -5.18 1.62 -1.88
CA PHE A 117 -4.14 2.35 -2.62
C PHE A 117 -4.61 3.78 -2.89
N THR A 118 -5.85 3.95 -3.33
CA THR A 118 -6.43 5.25 -3.65
C THR A 118 -6.63 6.14 -2.43
N GLU A 119 -7.22 5.63 -1.34
CA GLU A 119 -7.65 6.46 -0.21
C GLU A 119 -6.62 6.60 0.91
N GLN A 120 -5.86 5.54 1.18
CA GLN A 120 -5.07 5.45 2.42
C GLN A 120 -3.57 5.51 2.19
N LEU A 121 -3.11 5.18 0.98
CA LEU A 121 -1.69 5.08 0.65
C LEU A 121 -1.23 6.13 -0.35
N SER A 122 -2.15 6.75 -1.08
CA SER A 122 -1.77 7.80 -2.03
C SER A 122 -1.47 9.11 -1.30
N VAL A 123 -0.29 9.66 -1.55
CA VAL A 123 -0.04 11.09 -1.32
C VAL A 123 -0.80 11.94 -2.34
N ASP A 124 -0.79 13.26 -2.14
CA ASP A 124 -1.43 14.19 -3.08
C ASP A 124 -0.99 13.90 -4.52
N PRO A 125 -1.94 13.81 -5.45
CA PRO A 125 -1.64 13.37 -6.80
C PRO A 125 -0.61 14.25 -7.48
N VAL A 126 0.49 13.65 -7.95
CA VAL A 126 1.48 14.35 -8.77
C VAL A 126 0.93 14.45 -10.19
N ARG A 127 0.74 15.68 -10.66
CA ARG A 127 0.36 15.94 -12.06
C ARG A 127 1.60 16.05 -12.91
N GLN A 128 1.67 15.25 -13.96
CA GLN A 128 2.72 15.35 -14.97
C GLN A 128 2.08 15.28 -16.35
N GLU A 129 2.33 16.32 -17.16
CA GLU A 129 1.62 16.54 -18.42
C GLU A 129 0.09 16.49 -18.23
N SER A 130 -0.60 15.53 -18.86
CA SER A 130 -2.05 15.33 -18.77
C SER A 130 -2.45 14.19 -17.81
N ASP A 131 -1.48 13.55 -17.17
CA ASP A 131 -1.67 12.38 -16.32
C ASP A 131 -1.62 12.74 -14.83
N THR A 132 -2.41 12.01 -14.03
CA THR A 132 -2.47 12.13 -12.58
C THR A 132 -1.98 10.85 -11.93
N PHE A 133 -0.94 10.97 -11.09
CA PHE A 133 -0.25 9.85 -10.47
C PHE A 133 -0.42 9.83 -8.95
N PHE A 134 -0.64 8.63 -8.43
CA PHE A 134 -0.89 8.33 -7.03
C PHE A 134 0.32 7.59 -6.47
N VAL A 135 1.21 8.30 -5.76
CA VAL A 135 2.41 7.69 -5.18
C VAL A 135 2.04 6.90 -3.95
N LEU A 136 2.38 5.62 -3.94
CA LEU A 136 2.13 4.72 -2.82
C LEU A 136 3.14 4.98 -1.70
N ASP A 137 2.64 5.48 -0.58
CA ASP A 137 3.39 5.69 0.65
C ASP A 137 2.79 4.83 1.77
N ILE A 138 3.49 3.75 2.12
CA ILE A 138 3.08 2.83 3.18
C ILE A 138 3.00 3.51 4.55
N ASN A 139 3.76 4.59 4.77
CA ASN A 139 3.79 5.30 6.05
C ASN A 139 2.50 6.07 6.34
N LYS A 140 1.64 6.30 5.34
CA LYS A 140 0.29 6.86 5.56
C LYS A 140 -0.62 5.92 6.33
N LEU A 141 -0.34 4.63 6.26
CA LEU A 141 -1.12 3.57 6.90
C LEU A 141 -0.37 2.94 8.08
N PHE A 142 0.90 2.58 7.89
CA PHE A 142 1.74 1.95 8.92
C PHE A 142 2.84 2.90 9.35
N TYR A 143 2.73 3.44 10.56
CA TYR A 143 3.68 4.38 11.12
C TYR A 143 3.86 4.16 12.62
N CYS A 144 4.99 4.62 13.14
CA CYS A 144 5.27 4.68 14.56
C CYS A 144 5.19 6.13 15.04
N THR A 145 5.03 6.32 16.36
CA THR A 145 5.19 7.63 17.00
C THR A 145 6.17 7.51 18.16
N ASP A 146 6.64 8.62 18.72
CA ASP A 146 7.54 8.58 19.86
C ASP A 146 6.94 7.84 21.07
N GLU A 147 5.61 7.85 21.21
CA GLU A 147 4.90 7.09 22.24
C GLU A 147 4.68 5.61 21.89
N PHE A 148 4.72 5.27 20.60
CA PHE A 148 4.46 3.94 20.05
C PHE A 148 5.51 3.62 19.00
N ASP A 149 6.73 3.34 19.46
CA ASP A 149 7.94 3.13 18.66
C ASP A 149 7.87 1.88 17.77
N ASP A 150 7.01 0.93 18.10
CA ASP A 150 6.66 -0.26 17.31
C ASP A 150 5.23 -0.22 16.73
N GLY A 151 4.54 0.93 16.85
CA GLY A 151 3.15 1.11 16.45
C GLY A 151 2.10 0.71 17.50
N GLY A 152 2.51 0.09 18.61
CA GLY A 152 1.72 -0.25 19.80
C GLY A 152 0.76 -1.43 19.66
N ASP A 153 0.46 -2.13 20.76
CA ASP A 153 -0.66 -3.09 20.80
C ASP A 153 -1.98 -2.34 20.64
N TRP A 154 -2.92 -2.90 19.89
CA TRP A 154 -4.20 -2.27 19.54
C TRP A 154 -5.11 -1.95 20.75
N ARG A 155 -4.84 -2.51 21.93
CA ARG A 155 -5.52 -2.22 23.22
C ARG A 155 -4.75 -1.25 24.09
N GLU A 156 -3.59 -0.78 23.67
CA GLU A 156 -2.86 0.23 24.42
C GLU A 156 -3.56 1.58 24.34
N THR A 157 -3.33 2.38 25.37
CA THR A 157 -3.67 3.79 25.37
C THR A 157 -2.59 4.48 26.18
N LYS A 158 -1.93 5.47 25.58
CA LYS A 158 -0.88 6.27 26.24
C LYS A 158 -1.31 7.72 26.16
N ASN A 159 -1.39 8.41 27.29
CA ASN A 159 -1.79 9.82 27.38
C ASN A 159 -3.11 10.13 26.65
N GLY A 160 -4.10 9.23 26.74
CA GLY A 160 -5.39 9.37 26.04
C GLY A 160 -5.34 9.19 24.52
N ARG A 161 -4.18 8.82 23.95
CA ARG A 161 -4.01 8.59 22.51
C ARG A 161 -4.12 7.11 22.16
N GLN A 162 -4.77 6.84 21.03
CA GLN A 162 -4.85 5.50 20.43
C GLN A 162 -3.55 5.16 19.66
N PRO A 163 -3.14 3.89 19.67
CA PRO A 163 -1.94 3.42 18.99
C PRO A 163 -2.11 3.50 17.46
N PRO A 164 -1.03 3.80 16.71
CA PRO A 164 -1.03 3.76 15.24
C PRO A 164 -1.63 2.47 14.67
N ARG A 165 -1.37 1.31 15.30
CA ARG A 165 -1.93 0.02 14.91
C ARG A 165 -3.47 0.01 14.84
N LEU A 166 -4.13 0.55 15.85
CA LEU A 166 -5.60 0.62 15.87
C LEU A 166 -6.10 1.60 14.80
N LYS A 167 -5.42 2.73 14.62
CA LYS A 167 -5.76 3.72 13.60
C LYS A 167 -5.66 3.12 12.19
N ALA A 168 -4.61 2.35 11.92
CA ALA A 168 -4.43 1.64 10.65
C ALA A 168 -5.59 0.67 10.37
N ALA A 169 -6.00 -0.10 11.37
CA ALA A 169 -7.13 -1.03 11.25
C ALA A 169 -8.45 -0.30 10.95
N LEU A 170 -8.73 0.81 11.64
CA LEU A 170 -9.93 1.61 11.43
C LEU A 170 -9.97 2.24 10.03
N LYS A 171 -8.84 2.78 9.55
CA LYS A 171 -8.70 3.31 8.18
C LYS A 171 -8.95 2.25 7.11
N ILE A 172 -8.45 1.03 7.33
CA ILE A 172 -8.70 -0.10 6.41
C ILE A 172 -10.20 -0.40 6.36
N VAL A 173 -10.84 -0.51 7.52
CA VAL A 173 -12.28 -0.77 7.61
C VAL A 173 -13.09 0.33 6.93
N GLU A 174 -12.79 1.60 7.20
CA GLU A 174 -13.46 2.74 6.58
C GLU A 174 -13.39 2.68 5.04
N SER A 175 -12.21 2.37 4.50
CA SER A 175 -12.03 2.25 3.04
C SER A 175 -12.87 1.10 2.46
N LEU A 176 -12.94 -0.03 3.17
CA LEU A 176 -13.74 -1.18 2.74
C LEU A 176 -15.24 -0.92 2.89
N LYS A 177 -15.67 -0.15 3.89
CA LYS A 177 -17.07 0.30 4.02
C LYS A 177 -17.49 1.08 2.77
N ASN A 178 -16.68 2.07 2.40
CA ASN A 178 -16.92 2.92 1.23
C ASN A 178 -16.98 2.15 -0.10
N GLU A 179 -16.33 0.99 -0.21
CA GLU A 179 -16.26 0.21 -1.45
C GLU A 179 -17.29 -0.93 -1.54
N PHE A 180 -17.68 -1.51 -0.40
CA PHE A 180 -18.46 -2.76 -0.40
C PHE A 180 -19.76 -2.68 0.40
N SER A 181 -19.73 -2.22 1.65
CA SER A 181 -20.91 -2.15 2.52
C SER A 181 -20.57 -1.48 3.86
N ASP A 182 -21.47 -0.63 4.34
CA ASP A 182 -21.35 0.07 5.63
C ASP A 182 -21.25 -0.83 6.85
N SER A 183 -21.65 -2.11 6.75
CA SER A 183 -21.61 -3.06 7.87
C SER A 183 -20.24 -3.70 8.09
N ILE A 184 -19.28 -3.51 7.18
CA ILE A 184 -17.94 -4.13 7.29
C ILE A 184 -17.20 -3.57 8.49
N GLY A 185 -16.68 -4.42 9.36
CA GLY A 185 -15.95 -3.99 10.56
C GLY A 185 -16.83 -3.73 11.78
N ASP A 186 -18.16 -3.84 11.67
CA ASP A 186 -19.05 -3.68 12.83
C ASP A 186 -18.83 -4.78 13.87
N VAL A 187 -18.50 -6.00 13.43
CA VAL A 187 -18.14 -7.10 14.34
C VAL A 187 -16.82 -6.78 15.02
N MET A 188 -15.82 -6.33 14.26
CA MET A 188 -14.53 -5.92 14.81
C MET A 188 -14.71 -4.83 15.88
N VAL A 189 -15.45 -3.76 15.59
CA VAL A 189 -15.67 -2.65 16.52
C VAL A 189 -16.39 -3.11 17.79
N ARG A 190 -17.39 -3.99 17.67
CA ARG A 190 -18.09 -4.56 18.82
C ARG A 190 -17.15 -5.39 19.70
N GLU A 191 -16.32 -6.24 19.12
CA GLU A 191 -15.36 -7.05 19.88
C GLU A 191 -14.27 -6.20 20.53
N ILE A 192 -13.76 -5.16 19.86
CA ILE A 192 -12.84 -4.17 20.46
C ILE A 192 -13.48 -3.56 21.72
N ARG A 193 -14.72 -3.07 21.62
CA ARG A 193 -15.44 -2.46 22.75
C ARG A 193 -15.62 -3.43 23.91
N LYS A 194 -15.97 -4.68 23.61
CA LYS A 194 -16.12 -5.74 24.62
C LYS A 194 -14.78 -6.01 25.33
N GLU A 195 -13.68 -6.15 24.59
CA GLU A 195 -12.35 -6.36 25.19
C GLU A 195 -11.91 -5.17 26.05
N TRP A 196 -12.22 -3.93 25.64
CA TRP A 196 -11.93 -2.75 26.45
C TRP A 196 -12.76 -2.66 27.73
N MET A 197 -14.05 -2.99 27.66
CA MET A 197 -14.91 -3.08 28.85
C MET A 197 -14.40 -4.13 29.84
N MET A 198 -13.92 -5.28 29.36
CA MET A 198 -13.32 -6.29 30.26
C MET A 198 -12.00 -5.82 30.89
N LYS A 199 -11.21 -5.01 30.17
CA LYS A 199 -9.90 -4.55 30.67
C LYS A 199 -10.00 -3.34 31.62
N TYR A 200 -10.97 -2.46 31.42
CA TYR A 200 -11.06 -1.16 32.09
C TYR A 200 -12.40 -0.91 32.81
N GLY A 201 -13.36 -1.83 32.69
CA GLY A 201 -14.72 -1.68 33.23
C GLY A 201 -14.97 -2.37 34.57
N GLU A 202 -13.95 -3.00 35.18
CA GLU A 202 -13.97 -3.32 36.61
C GLU A 202 -13.34 -2.13 37.36
N SER A 203 -14.18 -1.15 37.70
CA SER A 203 -13.88 -0.04 38.61
C SER A 203 -15.05 0.13 39.58
#